data_AF-A0A955PM86-F1
#
_entry.id   AF-A0A955PM86-F1
#
_cell.length_a   1.000
_cell.length_b   1.000
_cell.length_c   1.000
_cell.angle_alpha   90.00
_cell.angle_beta   90.00
_cell.angle_gamma   90.00
#
_symmetry.space_group_name_H-M   'P 1'
#
loop_
_entity.id
_entity.type
_entity.pdbx_description
1 polymer ?
#
loop_
_entity_poly.entity_id
_entity_poly.type
_entity_poly.pdbx_seq_one_letter_code
_entity_poly.pdbx_strand_id
1 'polypeptide(L)'
;WVDSVRAEYERVKSHKPEDSKEAKEDPTQARVSDLEEKARGVLDRLDDQGRWVEHSRLRYHGDDDPTRQVLSSRTFVANVGILCEYLETFKSTQDGNKNP
;
A
#
# COMPACT_ATOMS: atom_id res chain seq x y z
N TRP A 1 31.38 -11.37 -24.49
CA TRP A 1 30.16 -10.80 -23.87
C TRP A 1 29.20 -11.89 -23.43
N VAL A 2 28.84 -12.83 -24.30
CA VAL A 2 28.00 -14.01 -23.97
C VAL A 2 28.58 -14.89 -22.85
N ASP A 3 29.90 -14.98 -22.74
CA ASP A 3 30.57 -15.80 -21.71
C ASP A 3 30.37 -15.27 -20.28
N SER A 4 30.20 -13.96 -20.13
CA SER A 4 29.97 -13.34 -18.82
C SER A 4 28.58 -13.68 -18.28
N VAL A 5 27.58 -13.73 -19.15
CA VAL A 5 26.20 -14.11 -18.78
C VAL A 5 26.13 -15.58 -18.42
N ARG A 6 26.88 -16.44 -19.14
CA ARG A 6 26.96 -17.88 -18.85
C ARG A 6 27.65 -18.15 -17.51
N ALA A 7 28.71 -17.42 -17.20
CA ALA A 7 29.40 -17.53 -15.91
C ALA A 7 28.50 -17.13 -14.74
N GLU A 8 27.70 -16.06 -14.90
CA GLU A 8 26.72 -15.64 -13.91
C GLU A 8 25.63 -16.71 -13.71
N TYR A 9 25.11 -17.27 -14.80
CA TYR A 9 24.10 -18.34 -14.77
C TYR A 9 24.58 -19.60 -14.05
N GLU A 10 25.79 -20.09 -14.36
CA GLU A 10 26.35 -21.27 -13.70
C GLU A 10 26.68 -21.01 -12.22
N ARG A 11 27.04 -19.76 -11.86
CA ARG A 11 27.24 -19.37 -10.46
C ARG A 11 25.91 -19.45 -9.69
N VAL A 12 24.83 -18.87 -10.21
CA VAL A 12 23.49 -18.91 -9.58
C VAL A 12 22.96 -20.34 -9.48
N LYS A 13 23.12 -21.14 -10.54
CA LYS A 13 22.70 -22.55 -10.57
C LYS A 13 23.44 -23.44 -9.56
N SER A 14 24.67 -23.06 -9.17
CA SER A 14 25.51 -23.84 -8.25
C SER A 14 25.23 -23.56 -6.76
N HIS A 15 24.44 -22.54 -6.43
CA HIS A 15 24.05 -22.26 -5.04
C HIS A 15 22.77 -23.05 -4.66
N LYS A 16 22.88 -23.92 -3.64
CA LYS A 16 21.72 -24.54 -2.98
C LYS A 16 20.98 -23.48 -2.15
N PRO A 17 19.64 -23.54 -2.04
CA PRO A 17 18.83 -22.56 -1.30
C PRO A 17 19.05 -22.57 0.22
N GLU A 18 19.81 -23.52 0.76
CA GLU A 18 20.02 -23.74 2.19
C GLU A 18 21.09 -22.82 2.82
N ASP A 19 21.87 -22.07 2.01
CA ASP A 19 22.91 -21.12 2.49
C ASP A 19 22.51 -19.64 2.38
N SER A 20 21.24 -19.33 2.12
CA SER A 20 20.72 -17.96 2.15
C SER A 20 20.67 -17.43 3.59
N LYS A 21 21.80 -16.87 4.03
CA LYS A 21 21.85 -15.96 5.19
C LYS A 21 20.89 -14.81 4.95
N GLU A 22 19.82 -14.77 5.75
CA GLU A 22 18.80 -13.72 5.87
C GLU A 22 18.36 -13.14 4.53
N ALA A 23 17.26 -13.66 4.00
CA ALA A 23 16.51 -13.01 2.94
C ALA A 23 16.20 -11.57 3.39
N LYS A 24 16.99 -10.61 2.94
CA LYS A 24 16.63 -9.20 3.01
C LYS A 24 15.32 -9.09 2.24
N GLU A 25 14.25 -8.77 2.94
CA GLU A 25 12.95 -8.56 2.34
C GLU A 25 13.10 -7.62 1.15
N ASP A 26 12.55 -8.01 0.00
CA ASP A 26 12.57 -7.17 -1.19
C ASP A 26 11.94 -5.81 -0.81
N PRO A 27 12.63 -4.68 -1.01
CA PRO A 27 12.10 -3.36 -0.65
C PRO A 27 10.76 -3.06 -1.33
N THR A 28 10.48 -3.70 -2.47
CA THR A 28 9.18 -3.64 -3.16
C THR A 28 8.10 -4.36 -2.36
N GLN A 29 8.41 -5.54 -1.82
CA GLN A 29 7.48 -6.35 -1.03
C GLN A 29 7.17 -5.66 0.30
N ALA A 30 8.16 -5.10 0.98
CA ALA A 30 7.97 -4.31 2.20
C ALA A 30 7.08 -3.07 1.95
N ARG A 31 7.25 -2.39 0.81
CA ARG A 31 6.38 -1.26 0.44
C ARG A 31 4.92 -1.69 0.20
N VAL A 32 4.71 -2.85 -0.43
CA VAL A 32 3.36 -3.39 -0.65
C VAL A 32 2.69 -3.71 0.68
N SER A 33 3.38 -4.36 1.62
CA SER A 33 2.81 -4.68 2.93
C SER A 33 2.45 -3.42 3.72
N ASP A 34 3.30 -2.40 3.71
CA ASP A 34 3.04 -1.13 4.38
C ASP A 34 1.79 -0.43 3.81
N LEU A 35 1.63 -0.46 2.49
CA LEU A 35 0.45 0.11 1.82
C LEU A 35 -0.80 -0.71 2.06
N GLU A 36 -0.69 -2.04 2.15
CA GLU A 36 -1.80 -2.92 2.49
C GLU A 36 -2.32 -2.63 3.90
N GLU A 37 -1.44 -2.49 4.89
CA GLU A 37 -1.83 -2.15 6.26
C GLU A 37 -2.52 -0.78 6.33
N LYS A 38 -1.99 0.23 5.63
CA LYS A 38 -2.61 1.55 5.52
C LYS A 38 -3.98 1.48 4.85
N ALA A 39 -4.10 0.74 3.75
CA ALA A 39 -5.36 0.57 3.04
C ALA A 39 -6.40 -0.11 3.93
N ARG A 40 -6.02 -1.16 4.66
CA ARG A 40 -6.88 -1.84 5.63
C ARG A 40 -7.34 -0.89 6.73
N GLY A 41 -6.41 -0.13 7.33
CA GLY A 41 -6.76 0.87 8.34
C GLY A 41 -7.66 2.00 7.82
N VAL A 42 -7.58 2.34 6.52
CA VAL A 42 -8.52 3.26 5.88
C VAL A 42 -9.92 2.63 5.75
N LEU A 43 -10.00 1.37 5.33
CA LEU A 43 -11.28 0.67 5.18
C LEU A 43 -11.97 0.42 6.52
N ASP A 44 -11.21 0.07 7.57
CA ASP A 44 -11.73 -0.19 8.92
C ASP A 44 -12.35 1.05 9.58
N ARG A 45 -12.05 2.24 9.06
CA ARG A 45 -12.59 3.52 9.55
C ARG A 45 -13.88 3.95 8.86
N LEU A 46 -14.38 3.17 7.89
CA LEU A 46 -15.68 3.42 7.28
C LEU A 46 -16.79 3.10 8.29
N ASP A 47 -17.82 3.95 8.34
CA ASP A 47 -19.06 3.62 9.05
C ASP A 47 -19.93 2.63 8.25
N ASP A 48 -21.08 2.25 8.81
CA ASP A 48 -22.04 1.34 8.16
C ASP A 48 -22.59 1.85 6.82
N GLN A 49 -22.40 3.14 6.52
CA GLN A 49 -22.80 3.78 5.27
C GLN A 49 -21.63 3.96 4.30
N GLY A 50 -20.43 3.45 4.63
CA GLY A 50 -19.24 3.59 3.79
C GLY A 50 -18.66 5.00 3.81
N ARG A 51 -18.76 5.73 4.92
CA ARG A 51 -18.26 7.10 5.04
C ARG A 51 -17.12 7.19 6.05
N TRP A 52 -16.12 8.02 5.75
CA TRP A 52 -15.12 8.47 6.71
C TRP A 52 -15.64 9.69 7.47
N VAL A 53 -16.40 9.43 8.53
CA VAL A 53 -16.98 10.47 9.37
C VAL A 53 -16.02 10.83 10.50
N GLU A 54 -15.82 12.11 10.71
CA GLU A 54 -15.08 12.64 11.85
C GLU A 54 -16.01 13.19 12.92
N HIS A 55 -15.69 12.93 14.18
CA HIS A 55 -16.38 13.55 15.31
C HIS A 55 -15.85 14.96 15.53
N SER A 56 -16.33 15.88 14.71
CA SER A 56 -15.98 17.29 14.75
C SER A 56 -17.22 18.16 14.54
N ARG A 57 -17.07 19.46 14.81
CA ARG A 57 -18.10 20.46 14.55
C ARG A 57 -17.83 21.15 13.21
N LEU A 58 -18.89 21.59 12.53
CA LEU A 58 -18.73 22.45 11.36
C LEU A 58 -18.09 23.78 11.80
N ARG A 59 -17.04 24.20 11.11
CA ARG A 59 -16.28 25.42 11.45
C ARG A 59 -17.06 26.73 11.30
N TYR A 60 -18.19 26.70 10.57
CA TYR A 60 -18.92 27.90 10.15
C TYR A 60 -20.20 28.17 10.93
N HIS A 61 -20.70 27.21 11.68
CA HIS A 61 -21.83 27.39 12.56
C HIS A 61 -21.27 27.39 13.99
N GLY A 62 -21.58 28.43 14.76
CA GLY A 62 -21.06 28.64 16.12
C GLY A 62 -21.40 27.51 17.10
N ASP A 63 -21.22 27.75 18.39
CA ASP A 63 -21.32 26.70 19.42
C ASP A 63 -22.66 25.93 19.47
N ASP A 64 -23.73 26.50 18.90
CA ASP A 64 -25.06 25.89 18.79
C ASP A 64 -25.25 24.92 17.61
N ASP A 65 -24.22 24.69 16.78
CA ASP A 65 -24.35 23.74 15.69
C ASP A 65 -24.58 22.31 16.24
N PRO A 66 -25.64 21.59 15.82
CA PRO A 66 -25.94 20.24 16.32
C PRO A 66 -25.14 19.14 15.60
N THR A 67 -24.40 19.46 14.53
CA THR A 67 -23.60 18.51 13.76
C THR A 67 -22.43 18.04 14.61
N ARG A 68 -22.38 16.73 14.82
CA ARG A 68 -21.30 16.04 15.56
C ARG A 68 -20.52 15.07 14.67
N GLN A 69 -20.90 14.98 13.40
CA GLN A 69 -20.39 14.04 12.42
C GLN A 69 -20.16 14.79 11.11
N VAL A 70 -18.90 14.98 10.74
CA VAL A 70 -18.52 15.76 9.56
C VAL A 70 -17.73 14.87 8.61
N LEU A 71 -18.11 14.89 7.33
CA LEU A 71 -17.29 14.35 6.26
C LEU A 71 -16.38 15.48 5.75
N SER A 72 -15.10 15.40 6.06
CA SER A 72 -14.11 16.37 5.60
C SER A 72 -13.59 15.97 4.22
N SER A 73 -13.64 16.89 3.24
CA SER A 73 -13.03 16.67 1.92
C SER A 73 -11.54 16.35 2.03
N ARG A 74 -10.84 16.91 3.03
CA ARG A 74 -9.42 16.63 3.27
C ARG A 74 -9.20 15.16 3.59
N THR A 75 -9.99 14.61 4.51
CA THR A 75 -9.87 13.20 4.93
C THR A 75 -10.32 12.26 3.83
N PHE A 76 -11.40 12.62 3.13
CA PHE A 76 -11.85 11.88 1.95
C PHE A 76 -10.73 11.76 0.90
N VAL A 77 -10.13 12.88 0.48
CA VAL A 77 -9.07 12.89 -0.55
C VAL A 77 -7.83 12.14 -0.06
N ALA A 78 -7.43 12.30 1.21
CA ALA A 78 -6.28 11.60 1.76
C ALA A 78 -6.48 10.07 1.75
N ASN A 79 -7.65 9.61 2.18
CA ASN A 79 -7.99 8.18 2.23
C ASN A 79 -8.08 7.58 0.82
N VAL A 80 -8.74 8.27 -0.12
CA VAL A 80 -8.79 7.85 -1.52
C VAL A 80 -7.38 7.77 -2.12
N GLY A 81 -6.51 8.73 -1.82
CA GLY A 81 -5.12 8.72 -2.27
C GLY A 81 -4.36 7.46 -1.82
N ILE A 82 -4.50 7.06 -0.56
CA ILE A 82 -3.89 5.83 -0.02
C ILE A 82 -4.39 4.60 -0.78
N LEU A 83 -5.70 4.51 -1.03
CA LEU A 83 -6.29 3.38 -1.75
C LEU A 83 -5.81 3.33 -3.21
N CYS A 84 -5.72 4.47 -3.88
CA CYS A 84 -5.17 4.56 -5.23
C CYS A 84 -3.70 4.11 -5.27
N GLU A 85 -2.86 4.59 -4.35
CA GLU A 85 -1.44 4.20 -4.30
C GLU A 85 -1.28 2.69 -4.07
N TYR A 86 -2.10 2.10 -3.19
CA TYR A 86 -2.12 0.66 -2.98
C TYR A 86 -2.48 -0.10 -4.27
N LEU A 87 -3.53 0.32 -4.98
CA LEU A 87 -3.95 -0.32 -6.24
C LEU A 87 -2.90 -0.20 -7.35
N GLU A 88 -2.23 0.94 -7.46
CA GLU A 88 -1.15 1.17 -8.44
C GLU A 88 0.07 0.30 -8.15
N THR A 89 0.46 0.22 -6.88
CA THR A 89 1.59 -0.62 -6.45
C THR A 89 1.26 -2.10 -6.69
N PHE A 90 0.05 -2.54 -6.32
CA PHE A 90 -0.41 -3.91 -6.54
C PHE A 90 -0.42 -4.30 -8.03
N LYS A 91 -0.93 -3.41 -8.90
CA LYS A 91 -0.90 -3.61 -10.36
C LYS A 91 0.53 -3.75 -10.89
N SER A 92 1.42 -2.88 -10.44
CA SER A 92 2.82 -2.87 -10.87
C SER A 92 3.55 -4.17 -10.46
N THR A 93 3.25 -4.71 -9.27
CA THR A 93 3.75 -6.03 -8.84
C THR A 93 3.18 -7.18 -9.69
N GLN A 94 1.91 -7.11 -10.11
CA GLN A 94 1.29 -8.14 -10.96
C GLN A 94 1.78 -8.10 -12.42
N ASP A 95 1.99 -6.90 -12.99
CA ASP A 95 2.48 -6.72 -14.35
C ASP A 95 3.96 -7.13 -14.47
N GLY A 96 4.78 -6.90 -13.44
CA GLY A 96 6.14 -7.44 -13.35
C GLY A 96 6.22 -8.97 -13.31
N ASN A 97 5.15 -9.65 -12.86
CA ASN A 97 5.05 -11.11 -12.80
C ASN A 97 4.56 -11.76 -14.12
N LYS A 98 4.20 -10.94 -15.13
CA LYS A 98 3.61 -11.41 -16.40
C LYS A 98 4.58 -11.52 -17.59
N ASN A 99 5.89 -11.38 -17.38
CA ASN A 99 6.87 -11.49 -18.46
C ASN A 99 7.73 -12.78 -18.33
N PRO A 100 7.34 -13.89 -18.99
CA PRO A 100 8.21 -15.06 -19.16
C PRO A 100 9.35 -14.83 -20.15
#